data_AF-A0A967CRR1-F1
#
_entry.id   AF-A0A967CRR1-F1
#
_cell.length_a   1.000
_cell.length_b   1.000
_cell.length_c   1.000
_cell.angle_alpha   90.00
_cell.angle_beta   90.00
_cell.angle_gamma   90.00
#
_symmetry.space_group_name_H-M   'P 1'
#
loop_
_entity.id
_entity.type
_entity.pdbx_description
1 polymer ?
#
loop_
_entity_poly.entity_id
_entity_poly.type
_entity_poly.pdbx_seq_one_letter_code
_entity_poly.pdbx_strand_id
1 'polypeptide(L)'
;IGNALYGAFGRDFTTGDGERVMVVAITAKQWSGLLEALQLQSAMAELEKVLKVSFAQDEGVRFTHRDMLFPIFERAIGAYTLAELQGRFDPNGVCWAPYRTLSRGLAEDPHLSLDRPLFNLLGHPSGHRYPAPGAAATLGCTPRGPVVRAPHLGEHTDQVLAEVLSMSSAQIGALHDAGIVASA
;
A
#
# COMPACT_ATOMS: atom_id res chain seq x y z
N ILE A 1 -16.68 -9.38 4.26
CA ILE A 1 -15.65 -8.53 4.92
C ILE A 1 -15.22 -7.50 3.89
N GLY A 2 -15.56 -6.23 4.11
CA GLY A 2 -15.33 -5.14 3.15
C GLY A 2 -14.06 -4.35 3.46
N ASN A 3 -13.67 -3.45 2.57
CA ASN A 3 -12.50 -2.57 2.69
C ASN A 3 -12.85 -1.22 3.36
N ALA A 4 -13.77 -1.25 4.33
CA ALA A 4 -14.19 -0.04 5.02
C ALA A 4 -13.16 0.36 6.09
N LEU A 5 -12.78 1.63 6.09
CA LEU A 5 -11.88 2.20 7.09
C LEU A 5 -12.57 2.22 8.47
N TYR A 6 -11.88 1.69 9.48
CA TYR A 6 -12.40 1.70 10.84
C TYR A 6 -12.31 3.10 11.44
N GLY A 7 -13.40 3.55 12.07
CA GLY A 7 -13.47 4.83 12.79
C GLY A 7 -13.72 6.06 11.91
N ALA A 8 -13.79 5.91 10.59
CA ALA A 8 -13.87 7.02 9.64
C ALA A 8 -14.77 6.71 8.45
N PHE A 9 -15.12 7.73 7.64
CA PHE A 9 -15.66 7.48 6.31
C PHE A 9 -14.54 7.15 5.34
N GLY A 10 -14.51 5.92 4.85
CA GLY A 10 -13.64 5.57 3.74
C GLY A 10 -13.79 4.11 3.32
N ARG A 11 -13.66 3.88 2.02
CA ARG A 11 -13.54 2.56 1.40
C ARG A 11 -13.10 2.74 -0.05
N ASP A 12 -12.93 1.64 -0.75
CA ASP A 12 -12.83 1.71 -2.20
C ASP A 12 -14.21 1.76 -2.88
N PHE A 13 -14.22 2.35 -4.07
CA PHE A 13 -15.38 2.48 -4.95
C PHE A 13 -14.97 2.14 -6.38
N THR A 14 -15.94 1.71 -7.19
CA THR A 14 -15.74 1.45 -8.62
C THR A 14 -16.20 2.66 -9.43
N THR A 15 -15.36 3.10 -10.37
CA THR A 15 -15.64 4.19 -11.30
C THR A 15 -16.45 3.69 -12.50
N GLY A 16 -16.94 4.60 -13.33
CA GLY A 16 -17.74 4.28 -14.53
C GLY A 16 -16.97 3.53 -15.62
N ASP A 17 -15.65 3.65 -15.65
CA ASP A 17 -14.73 2.91 -16.53
C ASP A 17 -14.20 1.61 -15.89
N GLY A 18 -14.73 1.20 -14.73
CA GLY A 18 -14.39 -0.08 -14.07
C GLY A 18 -13.08 -0.05 -13.26
N GLU A 19 -12.46 1.12 -13.12
CA GLU A 19 -11.33 1.33 -12.23
C GLU A 19 -11.77 1.37 -10.76
N ARG A 20 -10.82 1.17 -9.84
CA ARG A 20 -11.09 1.30 -8.40
C ARG A 20 -10.33 2.48 -7.81
N VAL A 21 -10.99 3.19 -6.89
CA VAL A 21 -10.40 4.30 -6.14
C VAL A 21 -10.62 4.09 -4.65
N MET A 22 -9.60 4.29 -3.84
CA MET A 22 -9.75 4.40 -2.38
C MET A 22 -10.06 5.86 -2.05
N VAL A 23 -11.15 6.11 -1.34
CA VAL A 23 -11.56 7.47 -0.92
C VAL A 23 -11.73 7.48 0.59
N VAL A 24 -11.18 8.51 1.24
CA VAL A 24 -11.22 8.69 2.68
C VAL A 24 -11.59 10.14 3.02
N ALA A 25 -12.47 10.32 4.00
CA ALA A 25 -12.85 11.62 4.54
C ALA A 25 -12.84 11.57 6.07
N ILE A 26 -11.66 11.87 6.64
CA ILE A 26 -11.42 11.92 8.09
C ILE A 26 -11.69 13.33 8.61
N THR A 27 -11.10 14.34 7.97
CA THR A 27 -11.27 15.73 8.41
C THR A 27 -12.52 16.38 7.84
N ALA A 28 -13.03 17.42 8.51
CA ALA A 28 -14.15 18.22 7.98
C ALA A 28 -13.86 18.80 6.59
N LYS A 29 -12.61 19.22 6.33
CA LYS A 29 -12.16 19.72 5.03
C LYS A 29 -12.22 18.65 3.93
N GLN A 30 -11.76 17.43 4.23
CA GLN A 30 -11.84 16.32 3.26
C GLN A 30 -13.29 15.94 2.97
N TRP A 31 -14.15 15.97 3.99
CA TRP A 31 -15.58 15.72 3.81
C TRP A 31 -16.24 16.78 2.92
N SER A 32 -16.06 18.07 3.23
CA SER A 32 -16.64 19.14 2.41
C SER A 32 -16.13 19.10 0.98
N GLY A 33 -14.82 18.88 0.78
CA GLY A 33 -14.22 18.75 -0.55
C GLY A 33 -14.76 17.56 -1.33
N LEU A 34 -15.01 16.42 -0.65
CA LEU A 34 -15.61 15.25 -1.29
C LEU A 34 -17.05 15.52 -1.73
N LEU A 35 -17.85 16.20 -0.89
CA LEU A 35 -19.22 16.57 -1.26
C LEU A 35 -19.24 17.55 -2.44
N GLU A 36 -18.31 18.49 -2.47
CA GLU A 36 -18.17 19.46 -3.55
C GLU A 36 -17.77 18.81 -4.87
N ALA A 37 -16.77 17.94 -4.85
CA ALA A 37 -16.30 17.23 -6.03
C ALA A 37 -17.39 16.36 -6.68
N LEU A 38 -18.26 15.76 -5.86
CA LEU A 38 -19.34 14.86 -6.28
C LEU A 38 -20.71 15.54 -6.37
N GLN A 39 -20.81 16.83 -6.03
CA GLN A 39 -22.07 17.60 -6.01
C GLN A 39 -23.16 16.98 -5.10
N LEU A 40 -22.76 16.48 -3.93
CA LEU A 40 -23.62 15.75 -2.98
C LEU A 40 -24.15 16.59 -1.81
N GLN A 41 -23.90 17.90 -1.78
CA GLN A 41 -24.26 18.76 -0.65
C GLN A 41 -25.76 18.70 -0.32
N SER A 42 -26.62 18.82 -1.33
CA SER A 42 -28.08 18.78 -1.13
C SER A 42 -28.56 17.43 -0.59
N ALA A 43 -28.05 16.33 -1.16
CA ALA A 43 -28.40 14.97 -0.72
C ALA A 43 -27.97 14.72 0.73
N MET A 44 -26.77 15.19 1.11
CA MET A 44 -26.31 15.07 2.50
C MET A 44 -27.15 15.93 3.45
N ALA A 45 -27.51 17.16 3.07
CA ALA A 45 -28.33 18.03 3.90
C ALA A 45 -29.74 17.47 4.14
N GLU A 46 -30.32 16.77 3.16
CA GLU A 46 -31.60 16.05 3.34
C GLU A 46 -31.44 14.87 4.30
N LEU A 47 -30.38 14.09 4.15
CA LEU A 47 -30.11 12.94 5.00
C LEU A 47 -29.82 13.35 6.46
N GLU A 48 -29.07 14.43 6.67
CA GLU A 48 -28.83 15.01 7.99
C GLU A 48 -30.12 15.41 8.71
N LYS A 49 -31.11 15.97 7.99
CA LYS A 49 -32.42 16.32 8.56
C LYS A 49 -33.21 15.09 9.00
N VAL A 50 -33.19 14.03 8.19
CA VAL A 50 -33.89 12.77 8.49
C VAL A 50 -33.29 12.09 9.71
N LEU A 51 -31.95 12.03 9.77
CA LEU A 51 -31.22 11.35 10.84
C LEU A 51 -31.04 12.22 12.09
N LYS A 52 -31.26 13.53 12.00
CA LYS A 52 -31.00 14.53 13.05
C LYS A 52 -29.54 14.51 13.53
N VAL A 53 -28.61 14.40 12.59
CA VAL A 53 -27.16 14.38 12.83
C VAL A 53 -26.44 15.40 11.95
N SER A 54 -25.16 15.66 12.23
CA SER A 54 -24.28 16.41 11.33
C SER A 54 -23.05 15.59 10.96
N PHE A 55 -22.89 15.29 9.67
CA PHE A 55 -21.72 14.61 9.12
C PHE A 55 -20.49 15.52 9.00
N ALA A 56 -20.69 16.84 9.02
CA ALA A 56 -19.61 17.81 8.96
C ALA A 56 -18.87 17.97 10.29
N GLN A 57 -19.59 17.86 11.42
CA GLN A 57 -19.04 18.10 12.76
C GLN A 57 -18.43 16.85 13.39
N ASP A 58 -18.97 15.67 13.09
CA ASP A 58 -18.58 14.42 13.75
C ASP A 58 -18.25 13.33 12.72
N GLU A 59 -16.98 12.92 12.71
CA GLU A 59 -16.49 11.82 11.90
C GLU A 59 -17.10 10.47 12.31
N GLY A 60 -17.27 10.24 13.61
CA GLY A 60 -17.85 9.02 14.17
C GLY A 60 -19.30 8.82 13.72
N VAL A 61 -20.04 9.90 13.51
CA VAL A 61 -21.38 9.86 12.89
C VAL A 61 -21.30 9.34 11.45
N ARG A 62 -20.32 9.79 10.65
CA ARG A 62 -20.14 9.25 9.28
C ARG A 62 -19.79 7.77 9.30
N PHE A 63 -18.95 7.34 10.24
CA PHE A 63 -18.63 5.91 10.40
C PHE A 63 -19.84 5.08 10.84
N THR A 64 -20.64 5.60 11.77
CA THR A 64 -21.86 4.93 12.28
C THR A 64 -22.91 4.76 11.18
N HIS A 65 -23.07 5.78 10.32
CA HIS A 65 -24.04 5.78 9.23
C HIS A 65 -23.45 5.37 7.87
N ARG A 66 -22.23 4.83 7.83
CA ARG A 66 -21.50 4.52 6.58
C ARG A 66 -22.30 3.64 5.63
N ASP A 67 -23.09 2.70 6.13
CA ASP A 67 -23.86 1.76 5.29
C ASP A 67 -24.98 2.48 4.51
N MET A 68 -25.46 3.64 5.00
CA MET A 68 -26.39 4.51 4.25
C MET A 68 -25.66 5.49 3.33
N LEU A 69 -24.48 5.95 3.72
CA LEU A 69 -23.68 6.88 2.92
C LEU A 69 -23.08 6.18 1.69
N PHE A 70 -22.49 5.01 1.88
CA PHE A 70 -21.74 4.27 0.87
C PHE A 70 -22.48 4.08 -0.47
N PRO A 71 -23.78 3.71 -0.51
CA PRO A 71 -24.52 3.62 -1.77
C PRO A 71 -24.67 4.96 -2.51
N ILE A 72 -24.76 6.08 -1.78
CA ILE A 72 -24.88 7.42 -2.37
C ILE A 72 -23.56 7.79 -3.06
N PHE A 73 -22.45 7.61 -2.37
CA PHE A 73 -21.10 7.86 -2.92
C PHE A 73 -20.76 6.89 -4.04
N GLU A 74 -21.15 5.63 -3.94
CA GLU A 74 -20.93 4.62 -4.98
C GLU A 74 -21.64 4.99 -6.28
N ARG A 75 -22.89 5.43 -6.21
CA ARG A 75 -23.62 5.92 -7.39
C ARG A 75 -22.97 7.16 -8.00
N ALA A 76 -22.53 8.10 -7.17
CA ALA A 76 -21.91 9.33 -7.64
C ALA A 76 -20.54 9.08 -8.29
N ILE A 77 -19.70 8.26 -7.66
CA ILE A 77 -18.37 7.90 -8.16
C ILE A 77 -18.48 7.05 -9.44
N GLY A 78 -19.41 6.10 -9.49
CA GLY A 78 -19.65 5.25 -10.65
C GLY A 78 -20.17 5.99 -11.89
N ALA A 79 -20.53 7.27 -11.78
CA ALA A 79 -20.95 8.11 -12.90
C ALA A 79 -19.77 8.76 -13.65
N TYR A 80 -18.54 8.63 -13.16
CA TYR A 80 -17.35 9.27 -13.70
C TYR A 80 -16.23 8.25 -13.95
N THR A 81 -15.41 8.52 -14.96
CA THR A 81 -14.14 7.80 -15.20
C THR A 81 -13.10 8.17 -14.15
N LEU A 82 -12.04 7.36 -14.01
CA LEU A 82 -10.92 7.67 -13.11
C LEU A 82 -10.29 9.04 -13.41
N ALA A 83 -10.13 9.38 -14.70
CA ALA A 83 -9.54 10.65 -15.13
C ALA A 83 -10.42 11.86 -14.78
N GLU A 84 -11.73 11.73 -14.94
CA GLU A 84 -12.68 12.79 -14.55
C GLU A 84 -12.72 12.98 -13.03
N LEU A 85 -12.69 11.88 -12.26
CA LEU A 85 -12.60 11.95 -10.81
C LEU A 85 -11.31 12.60 -10.34
N GLN A 86 -10.16 12.28 -10.96
CA GLN A 86 -8.90 12.95 -10.66
C GLN A 86 -9.02 14.47 -10.82
N GLY A 87 -9.57 14.91 -11.96
CA GLY A 87 -9.79 16.35 -12.23
C GLY A 87 -10.75 17.03 -11.24
N ARG A 88 -11.62 16.27 -10.56
CA ARG A 88 -12.53 16.78 -9.53
C ARG A 88 -11.94 16.69 -8.13
N PHE A 89 -11.24 15.60 -7.82
CA PHE A 89 -10.77 15.30 -6.46
C PHE A 89 -9.54 16.11 -6.09
N ASP A 90 -8.56 16.24 -6.99
CA ASP A 90 -7.30 16.94 -6.70
C ASP A 90 -7.52 18.42 -6.34
N PRO A 91 -8.32 19.21 -7.10
CA PRO A 91 -8.57 20.62 -6.75
C PRO A 91 -9.37 20.79 -5.46
N ASN A 92 -10.23 19.81 -5.11
CA ASN A 92 -11.07 19.84 -3.92
C ASN A 92 -10.37 19.30 -2.67
N GLY A 93 -9.11 18.87 -2.77
CA GLY A 93 -8.34 18.35 -1.63
C GLY A 93 -8.95 17.09 -1.02
N VAL A 94 -9.61 16.27 -1.83
CA VAL A 94 -10.12 14.95 -1.42
C VAL A 94 -8.93 14.05 -1.10
N CYS A 95 -9.01 13.26 -0.02
CA CYS A 95 -8.00 12.24 0.26
C CYS A 95 -8.36 10.96 -0.50
N TRP A 96 -7.64 10.71 -1.60
CA TRP A 96 -7.93 9.58 -2.47
C TRP A 96 -6.68 9.07 -3.17
N ALA A 97 -6.77 7.85 -3.71
CA ALA A 97 -5.79 7.31 -4.65
C ALA A 97 -6.43 6.20 -5.51
N PRO A 98 -5.90 5.93 -6.72
CA PRO A 98 -6.26 4.73 -7.47
C PRO A 98 -5.92 3.47 -6.66
N TYR A 99 -6.85 2.53 -6.57
CA TYR A 99 -6.70 1.29 -5.83
C TYR A 99 -6.37 0.14 -6.79
N ARG A 100 -5.06 -0.12 -6.92
CA ARG A 100 -4.50 -1.05 -7.91
C ARG A 100 -4.12 -2.39 -7.29
N THR A 101 -4.10 -3.42 -8.13
CA THR A 101 -3.39 -4.66 -7.79
C THR A 101 -1.88 -4.41 -7.74
N LEU A 102 -1.14 -5.26 -7.01
CA LEU A 102 0.32 -5.13 -6.93
C LEU A 102 0.97 -5.20 -8.32
N SER A 103 0.55 -6.14 -9.16
CA SER A 103 1.07 -6.29 -10.53
C SER A 103 0.90 -5.02 -11.36
N ARG A 104 -0.27 -4.38 -11.25
CA ARG A 104 -0.56 -3.14 -11.96
C ARG A 104 0.22 -1.97 -11.38
N GLY A 105 0.32 -1.87 -10.06
CA GLY A 105 1.16 -0.87 -9.39
C GLY A 105 2.62 -0.95 -9.83
N LEU A 106 3.21 -2.15 -9.88
CA LEU A 106 4.59 -2.34 -10.34
C LEU A 106 4.79 -1.97 -11.83
N ALA A 107 3.75 -2.08 -12.64
CA ALA A 107 3.81 -1.77 -14.08
C ALA A 107 3.56 -0.29 -14.39
N GLU A 108 2.67 0.36 -13.64
CA GLU A 108 2.14 1.69 -13.97
C GLU A 108 2.54 2.80 -12.99
N ASP A 109 2.87 2.48 -11.73
CA ASP A 109 3.13 3.49 -10.71
C ASP A 109 4.59 3.99 -10.77
N PRO A 110 4.82 5.28 -11.08
CA PRO A 110 6.17 5.84 -11.13
C PRO A 110 6.92 5.79 -9.79
N HIS A 111 6.21 5.65 -8.66
CA HIS A 111 6.82 5.48 -7.34
C HIS A 111 7.34 4.07 -7.09
N LEU A 112 6.81 3.07 -7.80
CA LEU A 112 7.20 1.66 -7.71
C LEU A 112 8.12 1.22 -8.86
N SER A 113 8.39 2.12 -9.82
CA SER A 113 9.33 1.88 -10.94
C SER A 113 10.74 1.52 -10.45
N LEU A 114 11.44 0.72 -11.27
CA LEU A 114 12.87 0.40 -11.11
C LEU A 114 13.80 1.62 -11.27
N ASP A 115 13.28 2.74 -11.79
CA ASP A 115 14.01 4.01 -11.84
C ASP A 115 14.11 4.68 -10.45
N ARG A 116 13.36 4.19 -9.46
CA ARG A 116 13.36 4.67 -8.08
C ARG A 116 14.15 3.72 -7.17
N PRO A 117 14.75 4.23 -6.07
CA PRO A 117 15.65 3.45 -5.21
C PRO A 117 14.95 2.42 -4.30
N LEU A 118 13.63 2.25 -4.43
CA LEU A 118 12.88 1.33 -3.57
C LEU A 118 13.03 -0.12 -4.03
N PHE A 119 13.08 -0.38 -5.34
CA PHE A 119 13.16 -1.73 -5.89
C PHE A 119 14.37 -1.90 -6.81
N ASN A 120 15.01 -3.06 -6.73
CA ASN A 120 16.05 -3.46 -7.67
C ASN A 120 15.73 -4.84 -8.26
N LEU A 121 15.97 -5.00 -9.56
CA LEU A 121 15.80 -6.28 -10.24
C LEU A 121 17.02 -7.18 -9.96
N LEU A 122 16.81 -8.26 -9.23
CA LEU A 122 17.88 -9.19 -8.80
C LEU A 122 17.61 -10.61 -9.29
N GLY A 123 18.67 -11.38 -9.48
CA GLY A 123 18.59 -12.84 -9.60
C GLY A 123 18.48 -13.47 -8.22
N HIS A 124 17.54 -14.38 -8.05
CA HIS A 124 17.26 -15.07 -6.78
C HIS A 124 17.68 -16.54 -6.85
N PRO A 125 17.91 -17.20 -5.70
CA PRO A 125 18.24 -18.64 -5.63
C PRO A 125 17.28 -19.57 -6.37
N SER A 126 16.04 -19.12 -6.61
CA SER A 126 15.06 -19.85 -7.42
C SER A 126 15.39 -19.90 -8.92
N GLY A 127 16.45 -19.23 -9.38
CA GLY A 127 16.82 -19.11 -10.80
C GLY A 127 16.05 -18.02 -11.55
N HIS A 128 15.08 -17.37 -10.90
CA HIS A 128 14.29 -16.29 -11.50
C HIS A 128 14.88 -14.91 -11.19
N ARG A 129 14.58 -13.94 -12.08
CA ARG A 129 14.87 -12.53 -11.87
C ARG A 129 13.58 -11.77 -11.57
N TYR A 130 13.48 -11.15 -10.41
CA TYR A 130 12.33 -10.34 -10.03
C TYR A 130 12.70 -9.20 -9.06
N PRO A 131 11.92 -8.11 -9.03
CA PRO A 131 12.20 -6.97 -8.16
C PRO A 131 12.19 -7.38 -6.68
N ALA A 132 13.19 -6.91 -5.94
CA ALA A 132 13.23 -7.03 -4.49
C ALA A 132 13.24 -5.63 -3.86
N PRO A 133 12.47 -5.40 -2.79
CA PRO A 133 12.48 -4.13 -2.08
C PRO A 133 13.80 -3.97 -1.31
N GLY A 134 14.33 -2.75 -1.32
CA GLY A 134 15.39 -2.32 -0.41
C GLY A 134 14.83 -1.80 0.92
N ALA A 135 15.64 -0.98 1.61
CA ALA A 135 15.24 -0.37 2.88
C ALA A 135 13.94 0.44 2.74
N ALA A 136 12.99 0.29 3.67
CA ALA A 136 11.71 1.01 3.62
C ALA A 136 11.89 2.53 3.84
N ALA A 137 12.93 2.95 4.55
CA ALA A 137 13.22 4.34 4.86
C ALA A 137 14.53 4.82 4.23
N THR A 138 14.63 6.13 4.00
CA THR A 138 15.85 6.80 3.58
C THR A 138 16.34 7.68 4.72
N LEU A 139 17.59 7.51 5.11
CA LEU A 139 18.25 8.33 6.14
C LEU A 139 19.15 9.35 5.43
N GLY A 140 18.95 10.64 5.71
CA GLY A 140 19.61 11.72 4.94
C GLY A 140 21.13 11.66 4.92
N CYS A 141 21.75 11.17 5.99
CA CYS A 141 23.21 11.06 6.12
C CYS A 141 23.76 9.66 5.81
N THR A 142 22.92 8.73 5.32
CA THR A 142 23.35 7.35 5.06
C THR A 142 22.97 6.97 3.64
N PRO A 143 23.96 6.74 2.75
CA PRO A 143 23.69 6.21 1.43
C PRO A 143 22.90 4.90 1.55
N ARG A 144 21.86 4.75 0.73
CA ARG A 144 21.11 3.50 0.66
C ARG A 144 22.02 2.40 0.13
N GLY A 145 22.16 1.32 0.88
CA GLY A 145 22.91 0.15 0.44
C GLY A 145 22.23 -0.56 -0.74
N PRO A 146 22.99 -1.36 -1.52
CA PRO A 146 22.42 -2.16 -2.58
C PRO A 146 21.47 -3.22 -2.02
N VAL A 147 20.41 -3.53 -2.75
CA VAL A 147 19.57 -4.69 -2.44
C VAL A 147 20.34 -5.94 -2.86
N VAL A 148 20.44 -6.91 -1.96
CA VAL A 148 21.13 -8.18 -2.18
C VAL A 148 20.13 -9.33 -2.17
N ARG A 149 20.44 -10.40 -2.90
CA ARG A 149 19.61 -11.61 -2.90
C ARG A 149 19.66 -12.31 -1.54
N ALA A 150 18.65 -13.13 -1.27
CA ALA A 150 18.74 -14.10 -0.19
C ALA A 150 19.89 -15.10 -0.44
N PRO A 151 20.61 -15.55 0.61
CA PRO A 151 21.60 -16.61 0.49
C PRO A 151 20.93 -17.95 0.17
N HIS A 152 21.69 -18.88 -0.42
CA HIS A 152 21.33 -20.29 -0.46
C HIS A 152 21.42 -20.90 0.94
N LEU A 153 20.73 -22.03 1.12
CA LEU A 153 20.85 -22.80 2.36
C LEU A 153 22.29 -23.29 2.50
N GLY A 154 22.96 -22.87 3.58
CA GLY A 154 24.34 -23.23 3.86
C GLY A 154 25.41 -22.39 3.14
N GLU A 155 25.05 -21.34 2.40
CA GLU A 155 26.00 -20.53 1.61
C GLU A 155 27.16 -19.95 2.44
N HIS A 156 26.91 -19.64 3.71
CA HIS A 156 27.90 -19.04 4.61
C HIS A 156 28.27 -19.94 5.79
N THR A 157 27.95 -21.25 5.75
CA THR A 157 28.24 -22.18 6.86
C THR A 157 29.73 -22.14 7.23
N ASP A 158 30.61 -22.41 6.26
CA ASP A 158 32.05 -22.49 6.52
C ASP A 158 32.64 -21.14 6.90
N GLN A 159 32.15 -20.06 6.29
CA GLN A 159 32.57 -18.69 6.63
C GLN A 159 32.28 -18.39 8.10
N VAL A 160 31.07 -18.68 8.59
CA VAL A 160 30.70 -18.41 9.99
C VAL A 160 31.50 -19.29 10.95
N LEU A 161 31.69 -20.58 10.64
CA LEU A 161 32.48 -21.48 11.48
C LEU A 161 33.95 -21.03 11.57
N ALA A 162 34.52 -20.56 10.46
CA ALA A 162 35.90 -20.08 10.43
C ALA A 162 36.06 -18.69 11.06
N GLU A 163 35.27 -17.70 10.63
CA GLU A 163 35.48 -16.29 10.98
C GLU A 163 34.86 -15.90 12.32
N VAL A 164 33.69 -16.47 12.65
CA VAL A 164 32.97 -16.12 13.89
C VAL A 164 33.33 -17.08 15.02
N LEU A 165 33.38 -18.39 14.73
CA LEU A 165 33.72 -19.41 15.74
C LEU A 165 35.22 -19.74 15.79
N SER A 166 36.04 -19.18 14.91
CA SER A 166 37.49 -19.39 14.88
C SER A 166 37.89 -20.86 14.75
N MET A 167 37.06 -21.67 14.08
CA MET A 167 37.35 -23.09 13.86
C MET A 167 38.38 -23.27 12.75
N SER A 168 39.31 -24.19 12.97
CA SER A 168 40.24 -24.62 11.93
C SER A 168 39.53 -25.42 10.84
N SER A 169 40.10 -25.45 9.64
CA SER A 169 39.59 -26.26 8.52
C SER A 169 39.42 -27.74 8.87
N ALA A 170 40.27 -28.28 9.75
CA ALA A 170 40.16 -29.66 10.23
C ALA A 170 38.90 -29.89 11.09
N GLN A 171 38.57 -28.95 11.97
CA GLN A 171 37.37 -29.03 12.81
C GLN A 171 36.10 -28.84 11.97
N ILE A 172 36.13 -27.94 10.99
CA ILE A 172 35.01 -27.73 10.05
C ILE A 172 34.78 -28.99 9.21
N GLY A 173 35.84 -29.59 8.67
CA GLY A 173 35.77 -30.85 7.93
C GLY A 173 35.13 -31.98 8.75
N ALA A 174 35.51 -32.12 10.03
CA ALA A 174 34.91 -33.12 10.92
C ALA A 174 33.40 -32.93 11.13
N LEU A 175 32.89 -31.70 11.11
CA LEU A 175 31.45 -31.44 11.21
C LEU A 175 30.69 -31.81 9.93
N HIS A 176 31.29 -31.60 8.76
CA HIS A 176 30.74 -32.05 7.47
C HIS A 176 30.76 -33.57 7.36
N ASP A 177 31.87 -34.21 7.72
CA ASP A 177 32.01 -35.68 7.71
C ASP A 177 31.00 -36.36 8.64
N ALA A 178 30.67 -35.71 9.76
CA ALA A 178 29.65 -36.17 10.70
C ALA A 178 28.20 -35.84 10.25
N GLY A 179 28.01 -35.11 9.14
CA GLY A 179 26.71 -34.67 8.65
C GLY A 179 25.99 -33.68 9.57
N ILE A 180 26.72 -33.00 10.46
CA ILE A 180 26.17 -32.04 11.43
C ILE A 180 25.89 -30.70 10.74
N VAL A 181 26.72 -30.33 9.77
CA VAL A 181 26.57 -29.10 8.98
C VAL A 181 26.61 -29.43 7.49
N ALA A 182 26.13 -28.51 6.66
CA ALA A 182 26.20 -28.57 5.21
C ALA A 182 26.51 -27.19 4.63
N SER A 183 27.20 -27.16 3.48
CA SER A 183 27.47 -25.95 2.69
C SER A 183 26.75 -26.05 1.34
N ALA A 184 26.42 -24.90 0.75
CA ALA A 184 25.69 -24.81 -0.52
C ALA A 184 26.50 -25.29 -1.73
#